data_AF-A0A7S2RRT5-F1
#
_entry.id   AF-A0A7S2RRT5-F1
#
_cell.length_a   1.000
_cell.length_b   1.000
_cell.length_c   1.000
_cell.angle_alpha   90.00
_cell.angle_beta   90.00
_cell.angle_gamma   90.00
#
_symmetry.space_group_name_H-M   'P 1'
#
loop_
_entity.id
_entity.type
_entity.pdbx_description
1 polymer ?
#
loop_
_entity_poly.entity_id
_entity_poly.type
_entity_poly.pdbx_seq_one_letter_code
_entity_poly.pdbx_strand_id
1 'polypeptide(L)'
;HNTANGWYSSVSGGIVNEAKGRYSSVSGGLRNTAGGYFSSVSGGQDNVASATSASVSGGKINTAKGTYSSVLGGGYNTAKGRFSSVLGGTYKHADGKYSSVPSI
;
A
#
# COMPACT_ATOMS: atom_id res chain seq x y z
N HIS A 1 -4.02 -4.97 -18.27
CA HIS A 1 -4.85 -5.98 -17.60
C HIS A 1 -4.99 -5.60 -16.13
N ASN A 2 -6.18 -5.38 -15.61
CA ASN A 2 -6.40 -5.06 -14.19
C ASN A 2 -7.26 -6.16 -13.58
N THR A 3 -7.02 -6.48 -12.31
CA THR A 3 -7.64 -7.63 -11.64
C THR A 3 -8.23 -7.21 -10.30
N ALA A 4 -9.53 -7.46 -10.09
CA ALA A 4 -10.23 -7.24 -8.83
C ALA A 4 -10.84 -8.57 -8.38
N ASN A 5 -10.12 -9.34 -7.56
CA ASN A 5 -10.49 -10.71 -7.18
C ASN A 5 -11.11 -10.81 -5.78
N GLY A 6 -10.88 -9.80 -4.93
CA GLY A 6 -11.48 -9.77 -3.60
C GLY A 6 -12.97 -9.46 -3.66
N TRP A 7 -13.76 -10.01 -2.74
CA TRP A 7 -15.17 -9.65 -2.62
C TRP A 7 -15.29 -8.15 -2.33
N TYR A 8 -16.12 -7.44 -3.08
CA TYR A 8 -16.25 -5.98 -3.02
C TYR A 8 -14.93 -5.22 -3.25
N SER A 9 -13.96 -5.83 -3.93
CA SER A 9 -12.74 -5.15 -4.33
C SER A 9 -12.98 -4.27 -5.55
N SER A 10 -12.13 -3.26 -5.73
CA SER A 10 -12.21 -2.37 -6.90
C SER A 10 -10.84 -2.00 -7.45
N VAL A 11 -10.78 -1.89 -8.78
CA VAL A 11 -9.66 -1.25 -9.48
C VAL A 11 -10.26 -0.24 -10.45
N SER A 12 -10.04 1.04 -10.22
CA SER A 12 -10.71 2.10 -11.01
C SER A 12 -10.06 2.34 -12.37
N GLY A 13 -8.79 1.97 -12.57
CA GLY A 13 -8.10 2.15 -13.85
C GLY A 13 -6.60 1.79 -13.80
N GLY A 14 -5.86 2.24 -14.81
CA GLY A 14 -4.41 2.04 -14.93
C GLY A 14 -4.01 0.72 -15.59
N ILE A 15 -2.79 0.27 -15.31
CA ILE A 15 -2.14 -0.86 -15.99
C ILE A 15 -1.61 -1.85 -14.95
N VAL A 16 -2.04 -3.12 -15.01
CA VAL A 16 -1.50 -4.23 -14.19
C VAL A 16 -1.76 -4.05 -12.69
N ASN A 17 -2.88 -3.42 -12.34
CA ASN A 17 -3.27 -3.24 -10.95
C ASN A 17 -4.07 -4.43 -10.41
N GLU A 18 -3.86 -4.77 -9.14
CA GLU A 18 -4.45 -5.93 -8.48
C GLU A 18 -5.09 -5.58 -7.14
N ALA A 19 -6.40 -5.72 -7.01
CA ALA A 19 -7.12 -5.67 -5.75
C ALA A 19 -7.55 -7.10 -5.35
N LYS A 20 -6.78 -7.75 -4.45
CA LYS A 20 -6.96 -9.17 -4.09
C LYS A 20 -7.72 -9.36 -2.76
N GLY A 21 -7.62 -8.41 -1.85
CA GLY A 21 -8.27 -8.49 -0.54
C GLY A 21 -9.76 -8.16 -0.59
N ARG A 22 -10.56 -8.74 0.31
CA ARG A 22 -11.97 -8.34 0.45
C ARG A 22 -12.05 -6.87 0.91
N TYR A 23 -12.91 -6.09 0.26
CA TYR A 23 -13.01 -4.63 0.36
C TYR A 23 -11.70 -3.88 0.05
N SER A 24 -10.76 -4.48 -0.70
CA SER A 24 -9.55 -3.76 -1.08
C SER A 24 -9.76 -2.88 -2.31
N SER A 25 -8.96 -1.82 -2.43
CA SER A 25 -9.09 -0.89 -3.56
C SER A 25 -7.75 -0.46 -4.14
N VAL A 26 -7.70 -0.33 -5.45
CA VAL A 26 -6.62 0.34 -6.16
C VAL A 26 -7.21 1.40 -7.08
N SER A 27 -6.93 2.69 -6.81
CA SER A 27 -7.54 3.76 -7.61
C SER A 27 -6.93 3.90 -9.00
N GLY A 28 -5.70 3.45 -9.22
CA GLY A 28 -5.05 3.50 -10.54
C GLY A 28 -3.53 3.30 -10.49
N GLY A 29 -2.84 3.77 -11.52
CA GLY A 29 -1.37 3.69 -11.64
C GLY A 29 -0.87 2.45 -12.38
N LEU A 30 0.39 2.08 -12.13
CA LEU A 30 1.07 0.95 -12.77
C LEU A 30 1.49 -0.09 -11.74
N ARG A 31 1.02 -1.33 -11.88
CA ARG A 31 1.47 -2.49 -11.09
C ARG A 31 1.31 -2.30 -9.57
N ASN A 32 0.20 -1.73 -9.13
CA ASN A 32 -0.13 -1.60 -7.71
C ASN A 32 -0.92 -2.81 -7.20
N THR A 33 -0.69 -3.21 -5.95
CA THR A 33 -1.36 -4.36 -5.31
C THR A 33 -1.98 -3.98 -3.96
N ALA A 34 -3.30 -4.09 -3.84
CA ALA A 34 -4.02 -4.06 -2.56
C ALA A 34 -4.45 -5.49 -2.17
N GLY A 35 -3.60 -6.16 -1.40
CA GLY A 35 -3.69 -7.60 -1.10
C GLY A 35 -4.40 -7.97 0.20
N GLY A 36 -4.42 -7.09 1.20
CA GLY A 36 -5.04 -7.35 2.50
C GLY A 36 -6.52 -6.98 2.58
N TYR A 37 -7.21 -7.50 3.60
CA TYR A 37 -8.60 -7.09 3.92
C TYR A 37 -8.67 -5.59 4.21
N PHE A 38 -9.57 -4.84 3.56
CA PHE A 38 -9.61 -3.36 3.62
C PHE A 38 -8.29 -2.65 3.26
N SER A 39 -7.39 -3.29 2.52
CA SER A 39 -6.17 -2.61 2.07
C SER A 39 -6.45 -1.64 0.92
N SER A 40 -5.65 -0.58 0.81
CA SER A 40 -5.81 0.39 -0.27
C SER A 40 -4.49 0.86 -0.86
N VAL A 41 -4.50 1.09 -2.17
CA VAL A 41 -3.43 1.80 -2.87
C VAL A 41 -4.04 2.89 -3.73
N SER A 42 -3.77 4.15 -3.41
CA SER A 42 -4.39 5.28 -4.13
C SER A 42 -3.77 5.53 -5.51
N GLY A 43 -2.57 5.00 -5.79
CA GLY A 43 -1.95 5.11 -7.11
C GLY A 43 -0.43 4.94 -7.07
N GLY A 44 0.26 5.50 -8.07
CA GLY A 44 1.71 5.41 -8.23
C GLY A 44 2.16 4.18 -9.00
N GLN A 45 3.40 3.75 -8.77
CA GLN A 45 4.01 2.62 -9.44
C GLN A 45 4.53 1.59 -8.44
N ASP A 46 4.21 0.31 -8.65
CA ASP A 46 4.79 -0.81 -7.91
C ASP A 46 4.53 -0.79 -6.39
N ASN A 47 3.43 -0.19 -5.95
CA ASN A 47 3.08 -0.09 -4.54
C ASN A 47 2.30 -1.31 -4.05
N VAL A 48 2.56 -1.75 -2.82
CA VAL A 48 1.95 -2.95 -2.23
C VAL A 48 1.39 -2.67 -0.84
N ALA A 49 0.08 -2.79 -0.68
CA ALA A 49 -0.60 -2.82 0.62
C ALA A 49 -1.06 -4.26 0.90
N SER A 50 -0.28 -5.03 1.65
CA SER A 50 -0.42 -6.50 1.74
C SER A 50 -1.16 -6.99 2.99
N ALA A 51 -1.22 -6.20 4.06
CA ALA A 51 -1.86 -6.58 5.31
C ALA A 51 -3.25 -5.96 5.51
N THR A 52 -3.98 -6.45 6.50
CA THR A 52 -5.30 -5.92 6.86
C THR A 52 -5.22 -4.44 7.20
N SER A 53 -6.08 -3.63 6.56
CA SER A 53 -6.16 -2.18 6.70
C SER A 53 -4.82 -1.47 6.44
N ALA A 54 -3.92 -2.09 5.67
CA ALA A 54 -2.70 -1.45 5.22
C ALA A 54 -3.00 -0.47 4.08
N SER A 55 -2.31 0.67 4.04
CA SER A 55 -2.51 1.67 2.98
C SER A 55 -1.21 2.19 2.39
N VAL A 56 -1.24 2.45 1.09
CA VAL A 56 -0.19 3.21 0.39
C VAL A 56 -0.83 4.33 -0.42
N SER A 57 -0.57 5.58 -0.06
CA SER A 57 -1.20 6.71 -0.75
C SER A 57 -0.59 7.02 -2.12
N GLY A 58 0.61 6.51 -2.42
CA GLY A 58 1.24 6.67 -3.73
C GLY A 58 2.76 6.49 -3.70
N GLY A 59 3.44 7.05 -4.71
CA GLY A 59 4.90 6.95 -4.87
C GLY A 59 5.35 5.74 -5.68
N LYS A 60 6.59 5.31 -5.48
CA LYS A 60 7.22 4.22 -6.23
C LYS A 60 7.77 3.13 -5.29
N ILE A 61 7.38 1.87 -5.50
CA ILE A 61 7.95 0.72 -4.77
C ILE A 61 7.77 0.87 -3.24
N ASN A 62 6.61 1.35 -2.80
CA ASN A 62 6.29 1.45 -1.39
C ASN A 62 5.51 0.22 -0.91
N THR A 63 5.80 -0.25 0.30
CA THR A 63 5.23 -1.49 0.83
C THR A 63 4.70 -1.33 2.25
N ALA A 64 3.38 -1.49 2.44
CA ALA A 64 2.73 -1.58 3.73
C ALA A 64 2.41 -3.06 4.05
N LYS A 65 3.07 -3.62 5.06
CA LYS A 65 3.09 -5.05 5.46
C LYS A 65 2.55 -5.31 6.86
N GLY A 66 2.48 -4.30 7.71
CA GLY A 66 1.87 -4.43 9.04
C GLY A 66 0.35 -4.24 9.01
N THR A 67 -0.39 -4.92 9.90
CA THR A 67 -1.81 -4.59 10.11
C THR A 67 -1.95 -3.13 10.53
N TYR A 68 -2.83 -2.38 9.87
CA TYR A 68 -2.99 -0.93 10.06
C TYR A 68 -1.72 -0.11 9.77
N SER A 69 -0.80 -0.63 8.97
CA SER A 69 0.39 0.12 8.56
C SER A 69 0.09 1.08 7.40
N SER A 70 0.86 2.16 7.29
CA SER A 70 0.70 3.11 6.20
C SER A 70 2.02 3.60 5.63
N VAL A 71 2.04 3.84 4.32
CA VAL A 71 3.08 4.61 3.65
C VAL A 71 2.42 5.75 2.87
N LEU A 72 2.71 6.99 3.27
CA LEU A 72 2.07 8.16 2.65
C LEU A 72 2.64 8.47 1.26
N GLY A 73 3.85 8.05 0.94
CA GLY A 73 4.47 8.28 -0.37
C GLY A 73 5.97 8.08 -0.37
N GLY A 74 6.64 8.69 -1.33
CA GLY A 74 8.09 8.56 -1.52
C GLY A 74 8.48 7.33 -2.35
N GLY A 75 9.69 6.83 -2.16
CA GLY A 75 10.25 5.72 -2.93
C GLY A 75 10.86 4.61 -2.06
N TYR A 76 10.61 3.35 -2.38
CA TYR A 76 11.30 2.22 -1.72
C TYR A 76 11.07 2.16 -0.19
N ASN A 77 9.94 2.68 0.30
CA ASN A 77 9.65 2.70 1.74
C ASN A 77 8.93 1.44 2.18
N THR A 78 9.17 0.98 3.41
CA THR A 78 8.47 -0.18 3.98
C THR A 78 7.95 0.09 5.39
N ALA A 79 6.65 -0.12 5.61
CA ALA A 79 6.02 -0.12 6.93
C ALA A 79 5.64 -1.57 7.31
N LYS A 80 6.43 -2.24 8.16
CA LYS A 80 6.23 -3.66 8.53
C LYS A 80 5.55 -3.83 9.89
N GLY A 81 5.73 -2.88 10.81
CA GLY A 81 5.17 -2.97 12.16
C GLY A 81 3.64 -2.84 12.16
N ARG A 82 2.96 -3.50 13.09
CA ARG A 82 1.53 -3.24 13.33
C ARG A 82 1.37 -1.79 13.78
N PHE A 83 0.45 -1.04 13.16
CA PHE A 83 0.29 0.41 13.34
C PHE A 83 1.53 1.25 12.99
N SER A 84 2.47 0.74 12.20
CA SER A 84 3.64 1.53 11.79
C SER A 84 3.32 2.48 10.63
N SER A 85 3.98 3.63 10.57
CA SER A 85 3.83 4.58 9.46
C SER A 85 5.17 5.06 8.90
N VAL A 86 5.20 5.28 7.58
CA VAL A 86 6.26 6.05 6.92
C VAL A 86 5.62 7.26 6.24
N LEU A 87 6.04 8.46 6.64
CA LEU A 87 5.46 9.71 6.13
C LEU A 87 5.97 10.09 4.73
N GLY A 88 7.13 9.58 4.32
CA GLY A 88 7.71 9.84 3.01
C GLY A 88 9.21 9.54 2.97
N GLY A 89 9.93 10.14 2.03
CA GLY A 89 11.36 9.94 1.82
C GLY A 89 11.68 8.75 0.91
N THR A 90 12.95 8.31 0.92
CA THR A 90 13.41 7.17 0.13
C THR A 90 14.12 6.15 1.03
N TYR A 91 13.84 4.85 0.87
CA TYR A 91 14.47 3.76 1.63
C TYR A 91 14.25 3.81 3.15
N LYS A 92 13.08 4.25 3.59
CA LYS A 92 12.72 4.30 5.01
C LYS A 92 12.04 3.00 5.46
N HIS A 93 12.33 2.57 6.69
CA HIS A 93 11.80 1.33 7.27
C HIS A 93 11.17 1.56 8.66
N ALA A 94 9.86 1.32 8.77
CA ALA A 94 9.12 1.34 10.04
C ALA A 94 8.82 -0.11 10.47
N ASP A 95 9.75 -0.73 11.20
CA ASP A 95 9.68 -2.17 11.54
C ASP A 95 9.02 -2.44 12.90
N GLY A 96 9.03 -1.48 13.82
CA GLY A 96 8.46 -1.63 15.17
C GLY A 96 6.94 -1.43 15.22
N LYS A 97 6.26 -2.08 16.17
CA LYS A 97 4.85 -1.79 16.48
C LYS A 97 4.72 -0.33 16.89
N TYR A 98 3.77 0.41 16.31
CA TYR A 98 3.58 1.86 16.50
C TYR A 98 4.75 2.75 16.05
N SER A 99 5.75 2.22 15.32
CA SER A 99 6.85 3.05 14.85
C SER A 99 6.40 4.03 13.77
N SER A 100 6.89 5.27 13.85
CA SER A 100 6.69 6.27 12.81
C SER A 100 8.05 6.72 12.28
N VAL A 101 8.18 6.75 10.96
CA VAL A 101 9.37 7.28 10.29
C VAL A 101 9.01 8.58 9.57
N PRO A 102 9.63 9.71 9.94
CA PRO A 102 9.38 10.99 9.29
C PRO A 102 9.96 11.03 7.86
N SER A 103 9.55 12.05 7.11
CA SER A 103 9.90 12.22 5.69
C SER A 103 11.30 12.80 5.43
N ILE A 104 11.99 13.29 6.46
CA ILE A 104 13.37 13.80 6.39
C ILE A 104 14.37 12.69 6.74
#